data_AF-A0A3M0XNT5-F1
#
_entry.id   AF-A0A3M0XNT5-F1
#
_cell.length_a   1.000
_cell.length_b   1.000
_cell.length_c   1.000
_cell.angle_alpha   90.00
_cell.angle_beta   90.00
_cell.angle_gamma   90.00
#
_symmetry.space_group_name_H-M   'P 1'
#
loop_
_entity.id
_entity.type
_entity.pdbx_description
1 polymer ?
#
loop_
_entity_poly.entity_id
_entity_poly.type
_entity_poly.pdbx_seq_one_letter_code
_entity_poly.pdbx_strand_id
1 'polypeptide(L)'
;MREDEPREAAAVAAAAGSPSAGEHSESLRETLISIIIAFALAFVFRSFVLEPFVIPTGSMAPTLLGAHVQAQSPFTGWTWPVNPRDYARGADLPLPVQGGQRGPITVTDPRTGPPARKRGLTIYPGEGSGVPLSFSALPLRAGDRIVVLKHIYALRPPRRWEIIVFKSPETPTENFIKRLVGLPGESLRIVDGDIFTRPLDSPPDAPWRIARKPYSLQRTLWRPLFSSEYTPIAQQGHKPDWTSPWTGTGWQRDGAEYTFQGPADAEAALAWNETAWPITDWVPYNELLLQRGQPLTRFPVGDVRVRFTVDPPGSTLEATVVISTRSHVFEAVLSDRQTSLRSRPVNDPEGWTTLAQGPPVRWRPGTPLNVEVWHADQRLSLWADGTRLLSAAYDWSADERQRFALGIAGEEPVQTEWIMNPASYTRTSVGLRFRGDVQGLSLHRVGLDRDLHYQAGWSRRRSGPLRAVTKETAVELGRDEFFVLGDNSPASRDARMWDHVSPWVEAQFDEKPGVVPRALILGKAFFVYWPAPHRGAWGIPIPDFGRMRFVF
;
A
#
# COMPACT_ATOMS: atom_id res chain seq x y z
N MET A 1 48.94 -54.91 -44.13
CA MET A 1 50.17 -54.43 -44.78
C MET A 1 49.84 -53.05 -45.36
N ARG A 2 50.64 -52.04 -44.98
CA ARG A 2 50.57 -50.66 -45.47
C ARG A 2 51.17 -50.57 -46.89
N GLU A 3 51.11 -49.34 -47.41
CA GLU A 3 51.89 -48.72 -48.50
C GLU A 3 51.22 -48.81 -49.86
N ASP A 4 51.27 -47.81 -50.74
CA ASP A 4 51.54 -46.38 -50.69
C ASP A 4 51.09 -45.87 -52.08
N GLU A 5 50.71 -44.60 -52.19
CA GLU A 5 50.42 -43.87 -53.44
C GLU A 5 51.67 -43.76 -54.36
N PRO A 6 51.61 -43.36 -55.67
CA PRO A 6 51.05 -42.06 -56.12
C PRO A 6 50.55 -41.87 -57.60
N ARG A 7 49.77 -40.78 -57.80
CA ARG A 7 49.67 -39.77 -58.92
C ARG A 7 49.51 -40.23 -60.39
N GLU A 8 48.81 -39.58 -61.34
CA GLU A 8 48.24 -38.24 -61.50
C GLU A 8 47.32 -38.19 -62.75
N ALA A 9 46.34 -37.28 -62.75
CA ALA A 9 45.80 -36.48 -63.87
C ALA A 9 45.06 -37.14 -65.07
N ALA A 10 43.74 -36.91 -65.18
CA ALA A 10 43.13 -35.85 -66.02
C ALA A 10 41.66 -36.16 -66.41
N ALA A 11 40.84 -35.09 -66.51
CA ALA A 11 39.41 -35.01 -66.87
C ALA A 11 38.45 -35.46 -65.75
N VAL A 12 37.53 -34.65 -65.24
CA VAL A 12 36.53 -33.82 -65.94
C VAL A 12 36.20 -32.59 -65.09
N ALA A 13 36.27 -31.42 -65.69
CA ALA A 13 35.72 -30.18 -65.16
C ALA A 13 34.22 -30.06 -65.50
N ALA A 14 33.52 -29.28 -64.68
CA ALA A 14 32.17 -28.72 -64.85
C ALA A 14 30.99 -29.49 -64.23
N ALA A 15 30.60 -29.06 -63.02
CA ALA A 15 29.28 -28.48 -62.73
C ALA A 15 29.11 -28.19 -61.22
N ALA A 16 29.83 -27.19 -60.70
CA ALA A 16 29.42 -26.53 -59.46
C ALA A 16 28.47 -25.39 -59.85
N GLY A 17 27.17 -25.60 -59.66
CA GLY A 17 26.18 -24.53 -59.80
C GLY A 17 26.49 -23.40 -58.83
N SER A 18 26.74 -22.20 -59.35
CA SER A 18 26.85 -20.98 -58.56
C SER A 18 25.49 -20.66 -57.93
N PRO A 19 25.42 -20.20 -56.66
CA PRO A 19 24.14 -19.76 -56.08
C PRO A 19 23.65 -18.55 -56.88
N SER A 20 22.41 -18.63 -57.35
CA SER A 20 21.81 -17.57 -58.15
C SER A 20 21.66 -16.30 -57.31
N ALA A 21 21.90 -15.14 -57.91
CA ALA A 21 21.73 -13.82 -57.28
C ALA A 21 20.27 -13.50 -56.85
N GLY A 22 19.31 -14.43 -57.06
CA GLY A 22 17.90 -14.28 -56.70
C GLY A 22 17.56 -14.61 -55.25
N GLU A 23 18.25 -15.58 -54.62
CA GLU A 23 17.89 -16.08 -53.28
C GLU A 23 18.14 -15.04 -52.16
N HIS A 24 19.17 -14.20 -52.30
CA HIS A 24 19.46 -13.15 -51.32
C HIS A 24 18.43 -11.99 -51.36
N SER A 25 17.83 -11.70 -52.52
CA SER A 25 16.86 -10.61 -52.65
C SER A 25 15.49 -10.98 -52.09
N GLU A 26 15.09 -12.25 -52.22
CA GLU A 26 13.87 -12.76 -51.58
C GLU A 26 14.01 -12.76 -50.06
N SER A 27 15.14 -13.21 -49.51
CA SER A 27 15.39 -13.18 -48.06
C SER A 27 15.38 -11.78 -47.45
N LEU A 28 15.98 -10.79 -48.14
CA LEU A 28 15.94 -9.38 -47.70
C LEU A 28 14.54 -8.77 -47.80
N ARG A 29 13.79 -9.09 -48.87
CA ARG A 29 12.40 -8.65 -49.04
C ARG A 29 11.50 -9.26 -47.97
N GLU A 30 11.63 -10.55 -47.67
CA GLU A 30 10.88 -11.22 -46.60
C GLU A 30 11.23 -10.69 -45.22
N THR A 31 12.52 -10.42 -44.96
CA THR A 31 12.96 -9.78 -43.72
C THR A 31 12.35 -8.38 -43.58
N LEU A 32 12.36 -7.59 -44.65
CA LEU A 32 11.78 -6.24 -44.64
C LEU A 32 10.26 -6.28 -44.49
N ILE A 33 9.56 -7.17 -45.19
CA ILE A 33 8.11 -7.39 -45.03
C ILE A 33 7.80 -7.80 -43.59
N SER A 34 8.56 -8.72 -43.01
CA SER A 34 8.38 -9.17 -41.62
C SER A 34 8.58 -8.04 -40.62
N ILE A 35 9.59 -7.19 -40.82
CA ILE A 35 9.82 -5.99 -40.01
C ILE A 35 8.64 -5.01 -40.13
N ILE A 36 8.16 -4.74 -41.35
CA ILE A 36 7.02 -3.85 -41.58
C ILE A 36 5.76 -4.40 -40.91
N ILE A 37 5.47 -5.70 -41.07
CA ILE A 37 4.33 -6.36 -40.41
C ILE A 37 4.48 -6.27 -38.89
N ALA A 38 5.67 -6.52 -38.35
CA ALA A 38 5.93 -6.42 -36.91
C ALA A 38 5.70 -4.99 -36.39
N PHE A 39 6.18 -3.96 -37.09
CA PHE A 39 5.90 -2.57 -36.73
C PHE A 39 4.41 -2.23 -36.85
N ALA A 40 3.75 -2.61 -37.95
CA ALA A 40 2.33 -2.38 -38.15
C ALA A 40 1.49 -3.03 -37.03
N LEU A 41 1.75 -4.30 -36.72
CA LEU A 41 1.11 -5.01 -35.61
C LEU A 41 1.42 -4.33 -34.27
N ALA A 42 2.66 -3.92 -34.02
CA ALA A 42 3.01 -3.18 -32.80
C ALA A 42 2.27 -1.85 -32.69
N PHE A 43 2.09 -1.11 -33.80
CA PHE A 43 1.33 0.14 -33.82
C PHE A 43 -0.16 -0.10 -33.60
N VAL A 44 -0.76 -1.13 -34.21
CA VAL A 44 -2.17 -1.50 -33.97
C VAL A 44 -2.34 -1.92 -32.51
N PHE A 45 -1.48 -2.81 -32.01
CA PHE A 45 -1.50 -3.28 -30.64
C PHE A 45 -1.33 -2.13 -29.64
N ARG A 46 -0.42 -1.18 -29.92
CA ARG A 46 -0.26 0.04 -29.10
C ARG A 46 -1.47 0.96 -29.16
N SER A 47 -2.08 1.11 -30.33
CA SER A 47 -3.21 2.03 -30.51
C SER A 47 -4.47 1.54 -29.80
N PHE A 48 -4.71 0.21 -29.82
CA PHE A 48 -5.98 -0.40 -29.40
C PHE A 48 -5.89 -1.30 -28.17
N VAL A 49 -4.72 -1.82 -27.81
CA VAL A 49 -4.60 -2.77 -26.69
C VAL A 49 -3.85 -2.15 -25.52
N LEU A 50 -2.64 -1.67 -25.74
CA LEU A 50 -1.72 -1.26 -24.68
C LEU A 50 -1.20 0.17 -24.85
N GLU A 51 -1.44 1.02 -23.85
CA GLU A 51 -0.90 2.39 -23.82
C GLU A 51 0.10 2.59 -22.68
N PRO A 52 1.35 2.99 -22.96
CA PRO A 52 2.34 3.27 -21.93
C PRO A 52 2.12 4.67 -21.34
N PHE A 53 2.20 4.78 -20.01
CA PHE A 53 2.14 6.05 -19.28
C PHE A 53 3.32 6.19 -18.31
N VAL A 54 3.74 7.43 -18.10
CA VAL A 54 4.66 7.80 -17.01
C VAL A 54 3.82 8.34 -15.85
N ILE A 55 4.12 7.92 -14.62
CA ILE A 55 3.47 8.46 -13.42
C ILE A 55 4.28 9.66 -12.92
N PRO A 56 3.76 10.90 -13.04
CA PRO A 56 4.52 12.08 -12.67
C PRO A 56 4.45 12.38 -11.17
N THR A 57 3.30 12.13 -10.52
CA THR A 57 3.02 12.55 -9.14
C THR A 57 2.89 11.39 -8.17
N GLY A 58 3.10 11.68 -6.88
CA GLY A 58 3.01 10.69 -5.79
C GLY A 58 1.60 10.39 -5.29
N SER A 59 0.54 10.75 -6.03
CA SER A 59 -0.84 10.63 -5.51
C SER A 59 -1.32 9.18 -5.33
N MET A 60 -0.65 8.23 -5.98
CA MET A 60 -0.88 6.79 -5.83
C MET A 60 0.23 6.10 -5.03
N ALA A 61 1.15 6.85 -4.42
CA ALA A 61 2.24 6.28 -3.64
C ALA A 61 1.72 5.61 -2.36
N PRO A 62 2.31 4.49 -1.92
CA PRO A 62 3.43 3.80 -2.54
C PRO A 62 3.02 2.73 -3.57
N THR A 63 1.73 2.57 -3.89
CA THR A 63 1.26 1.60 -4.90
C THR A 63 1.88 1.87 -6.28
N LEU A 64 1.82 3.13 -6.72
CA LEU A 64 2.51 3.63 -7.92
C LEU A 64 3.31 4.88 -7.54
N LEU A 65 4.58 4.89 -7.90
CA LEU A 65 5.49 5.97 -7.51
C LEU A 65 5.52 7.05 -8.59
N GLY A 66 5.37 8.30 -8.17
CA GLY A 66 5.65 9.47 -9.02
C GLY A 66 7.14 9.77 -9.06
N ALA A 67 7.51 10.96 -9.54
CA ALA A 67 8.89 11.43 -9.39
C ALA A 67 9.27 11.48 -7.90
N HIS A 68 10.42 10.92 -7.54
CA HIS A 68 10.87 10.78 -6.15
C HIS A 68 12.38 10.61 -6.05
N VAL A 69 12.91 10.72 -4.84
CA VAL A 69 14.25 10.21 -4.49
C VAL A 69 14.13 8.94 -3.67
N GLN A 70 15.14 8.08 -3.77
CA GLN A 70 15.21 6.87 -2.97
C GLN A 70 16.18 7.10 -1.81
N ALA A 71 15.66 7.20 -0.59
CA ALA A 71 16.47 7.22 0.62
C ALA A 71 16.85 5.79 1.02
N GLN A 72 18.01 5.64 1.64
CA GLN A 72 18.47 4.39 2.23
C GLN A 72 19.05 4.67 3.62
N SER A 73 18.64 3.89 4.60
CA SER A 73 19.18 3.97 5.95
C SER A 73 20.49 3.21 6.06
N PRO A 74 21.58 3.82 6.55
CA PRO A 74 22.81 3.10 6.85
C PRO A 74 22.63 2.20 8.09
N PHE A 75 21.69 2.51 8.96
CA PHE A 75 21.48 1.77 10.21
C PHE A 75 20.58 0.55 10.03
N THR A 76 19.55 0.65 9.20
CA THR A 76 18.57 -0.44 9.02
C THR A 76 18.69 -1.14 7.68
N GLY A 77 19.44 -0.56 6.72
CA GLY A 77 19.50 -1.01 5.34
C GLY A 77 18.21 -0.77 4.55
N TRP A 78 17.14 -0.29 5.20
CA TRP A 78 15.84 -0.08 4.58
C TRP A 78 15.92 1.01 3.50
N THR A 79 15.16 0.84 2.42
CA THR A 79 15.04 1.84 1.36
C THR A 79 13.61 2.30 1.21
N TRP A 80 13.37 3.60 1.07
CA TRP A 80 12.02 4.15 0.86
C TRP A 80 12.02 5.34 -0.11
N PRO A 81 10.93 5.51 -0.88
CA PRO A 81 10.76 6.66 -1.75
C PRO A 81 10.31 7.89 -0.95
N VAL A 82 10.82 9.06 -1.32
CA VAL A 82 10.44 10.36 -0.76
C VAL A 82 10.20 11.36 -1.88
N ASN A 83 9.17 12.19 -1.76
CA ASN A 83 8.83 13.22 -2.74
C ASN A 83 10.00 14.20 -2.96
N PRO A 84 10.12 14.84 -4.14
CA PRO A 84 11.21 15.79 -4.40
C PRO A 84 11.10 17.07 -3.52
N ARG A 85 12.24 17.64 -3.13
CA ARG A 85 12.38 18.93 -2.40
C ARG A 85 12.79 20.12 -3.30
N ASP A 86 13.57 19.90 -4.32
CA ASP A 86 14.18 20.94 -5.12
C ASP A 86 13.54 20.91 -6.52
N TYR A 87 12.87 22.00 -6.87
CA TYR A 87 12.20 22.22 -8.16
C TYR A 87 12.86 23.37 -8.91
N ALA A 88 12.82 23.32 -10.25
CA ALA A 88 13.26 24.42 -11.10
C ALA A 88 12.41 25.68 -10.81
N ARG A 89 13.02 26.88 -10.90
CA ARG A 89 12.27 28.13 -10.67
C ARG A 89 11.18 28.27 -11.73
N GLY A 90 9.94 28.50 -11.29
CA GLY A 90 8.80 28.75 -12.19
C GLY A 90 8.22 27.52 -12.89
N ALA A 91 8.58 26.29 -12.49
CA ALA A 91 8.06 25.06 -13.07
C ALA A 91 7.76 23.99 -12.02
N ASP A 92 6.73 23.16 -12.27
CA ASP A 92 6.41 21.95 -11.48
C ASP A 92 7.37 20.77 -11.76
N LEU A 93 8.53 21.07 -12.36
CA LEU A 93 9.54 20.07 -12.72
C LEU A 93 10.63 19.98 -11.64
N PRO A 94 10.80 18.81 -10.98
CA PRO A 94 11.84 18.60 -9.99
C PRO A 94 13.24 18.62 -10.62
N LEU A 95 14.23 19.11 -9.86
CA LEU A 95 15.63 19.08 -10.28
C LEU A 95 16.13 17.63 -10.38
N PRO A 96 17.06 17.31 -11.33
CA PRO A 96 17.60 15.96 -11.49
C PRO A 96 18.33 15.39 -10.25
N VAL A 97 18.82 16.27 -9.38
CA VAL A 97 19.49 15.90 -8.11
C VAL A 97 18.90 16.76 -7.00
N GLN A 98 18.60 16.13 -5.86
CA GLN A 98 18.03 16.74 -4.67
C GLN A 98 19.09 16.84 -3.57
N GLY A 99 19.06 17.88 -2.74
CA GLY A 99 19.99 18.01 -1.61
C GLY A 99 21.36 18.65 -1.93
N GLY A 100 21.61 18.98 -3.21
CA GLY A 100 22.86 19.58 -3.68
C GLY A 100 22.91 21.09 -3.49
N GLN A 101 22.66 21.87 -4.55
CA GLN A 101 22.82 23.33 -4.55
C GLN A 101 22.03 24.10 -3.46
N ARG A 102 21.03 23.48 -2.84
CA ARG A 102 20.20 24.08 -1.77
C ARG A 102 20.47 23.48 -0.38
N GLY A 103 21.60 22.78 -0.20
CA GLY A 103 21.97 22.09 1.04
C GLY A 103 21.27 20.74 1.19
N PRO A 104 21.70 19.90 2.16
CA PRO A 104 21.26 18.51 2.27
C PRO A 104 19.75 18.40 2.46
N ILE A 105 19.13 17.32 1.97
CA ILE A 105 17.77 16.95 2.37
C ILE A 105 17.85 16.08 3.62
N THR A 106 17.05 16.40 4.63
CA THR A 106 16.90 15.53 5.80
C THR A 106 15.62 14.74 5.66
N VAL A 107 15.65 13.44 5.88
CA VAL A 107 14.47 12.56 5.93
C VAL A 107 14.61 11.62 7.11
N THR A 108 13.52 11.09 7.61
CA THR A 108 13.47 10.25 8.81
C THR A 108 13.40 8.81 8.37
N ASP A 109 14.23 7.95 8.95
CA ASP A 109 14.11 6.52 8.70
C ASP A 109 12.77 6.00 9.26
N PRO A 110 11.81 5.62 8.39
CA PRO A 110 10.48 5.21 8.83
C PRO A 110 10.50 3.92 9.67
N ARG A 111 11.59 3.14 9.63
CA ARG A 111 11.78 1.93 10.46
C ARG A 111 12.21 2.24 11.87
N THR A 112 12.67 3.46 12.10
CA THR A 112 13.12 3.92 13.40
C THR A 112 12.09 4.80 14.11
N GLY A 113 11.06 5.24 13.40
CA GLY A 113 9.92 5.96 13.95
C GLY A 113 9.41 7.04 13.01
N PRO A 114 8.17 7.53 13.20
CA PRO A 114 7.71 8.72 12.50
C PRO A 114 8.49 9.96 13.00
N PRO A 115 8.71 10.99 12.15
CA PRO A 115 9.39 12.22 12.55
C PRO A 115 8.66 12.92 13.70
N ALA A 116 9.42 13.31 14.73
CA ALA A 116 8.94 14.26 15.72
C ALA A 116 8.78 15.65 15.09
N ARG A 117 7.66 16.32 15.39
CA ARG A 117 7.51 17.76 15.11
C ARG A 117 6.98 18.49 16.32
N LYS A 118 7.78 19.44 16.80
CA LYS A 118 7.33 20.57 17.62
C LYS A 118 7.04 21.76 16.68
N ARG A 119 5.79 21.93 16.23
CA ARG A 119 5.11 23.20 15.87
C ARG A 119 3.84 22.98 15.02
N GLY A 120 2.69 23.34 15.60
CA GLY A 120 1.52 23.93 14.92
C GLY A 120 0.78 23.12 13.83
N LEU A 121 0.11 22.03 14.21
CA LEU A 121 -1.35 21.80 14.17
C LEU A 121 -1.58 20.28 14.34
N THR A 122 -2.06 19.93 15.53
CA THR A 122 -2.35 18.57 16.06
C THR A 122 -1.11 17.69 16.35
N ILE A 123 -0.86 17.52 17.66
CA ILE A 123 0.21 16.74 18.28
C ILE A 123 -0.35 15.38 18.71
N TYR A 124 0.39 14.31 18.48
CA TYR A 124 0.35 13.14 19.37
C TYR A 124 1.66 13.14 20.19
N PRO A 125 1.62 12.86 21.52
CA PRO A 125 2.80 12.86 22.38
C PRO A 125 3.76 11.73 21.98
N GLY A 126 5.07 12.01 22.03
CA GLY A 126 6.17 11.10 21.73
C GLY A 126 7.40 11.89 21.22
N GLU A 127 8.46 11.97 22.02
CA GLU A 127 9.76 12.46 21.56
C GLU A 127 10.34 11.49 20.51
N GLY A 128 11.08 12.03 19.55
CA GLY A 128 11.40 11.36 18.28
C GLY A 128 12.34 10.16 18.39
N SER A 129 11.80 8.97 18.15
CA SER A 129 12.58 7.76 17.90
C SER A 129 13.13 7.68 16.47
N GLY A 130 12.54 8.44 15.54
CA GLY A 130 12.95 8.45 14.14
C GLY A 130 14.35 9.06 13.96
N VAL A 131 15.28 8.27 13.43
CA VAL A 131 16.65 8.69 13.11
C VAL A 131 16.62 9.62 11.89
N PRO A 132 16.98 10.91 12.05
CA PRO A 132 17.08 11.82 10.91
C PRO A 132 18.33 11.50 10.11
N LEU A 133 18.19 11.44 8.79
CA LEU A 133 19.25 11.17 7.84
C LEU A 133 19.37 12.33 6.86
N SER A 134 20.57 12.87 6.73
CA SER A 134 20.87 13.99 5.84
C SER A 134 21.63 13.52 4.62
N PHE A 135 21.12 13.86 3.43
CA PHE A 135 21.70 13.48 2.15
C PHE A 135 22.04 14.71 1.32
N SER A 136 23.31 14.87 0.98
CA SER A 136 23.83 15.99 0.18
C SER A 136 23.59 15.85 -1.32
N ALA A 137 23.25 14.64 -1.80
CA ALA A 137 22.94 14.41 -3.20
C ALA A 137 22.12 13.12 -3.37
N LEU A 138 20.85 13.26 -3.73
CA LEU A 138 20.00 12.14 -4.11
C LEU A 138 19.50 12.31 -5.54
N PRO A 139 19.82 11.36 -6.45
CA PRO A 139 19.32 11.39 -7.82
C PRO A 139 17.80 11.25 -7.87
N LEU A 140 17.16 12.06 -8.72
CA LEU A 140 15.75 11.95 -9.01
C LEU A 140 15.47 10.67 -9.81
N ARG A 141 14.49 9.90 -9.35
CA ARG A 141 13.83 8.84 -10.11
C ARG A 141 12.60 9.41 -10.80
N ALA A 142 12.45 9.12 -12.09
CA ALA A 142 11.43 9.76 -12.91
C ALA A 142 10.01 9.16 -12.81
N GLY A 143 9.70 8.41 -11.74
CA GLY A 143 8.41 7.74 -11.50
C GLY A 143 8.20 6.38 -12.17
N ASP A 144 7.14 5.65 -11.85
CA ASP A 144 6.84 4.38 -12.49
C ASP A 144 6.39 4.61 -13.94
N ARG A 145 6.75 3.71 -14.86
CA ARG A 145 6.08 3.61 -16.16
C ARG A 145 5.22 2.38 -16.17
N ILE A 146 3.97 2.61 -16.50
CA ILE A 146 2.93 1.59 -16.51
C ILE A 146 2.46 1.35 -17.92
N VAL A 147 1.84 0.20 -18.12
CA VAL A 147 1.02 -0.05 -19.30
C VAL A 147 -0.44 -0.15 -18.87
N VAL A 148 -1.31 0.43 -19.70
CA VAL A 148 -2.76 0.46 -19.52
C VAL A 148 -3.41 -0.43 -20.58
N LEU A 149 -4.29 -1.33 -20.14
CA LEU A 149 -5.18 -2.10 -21.03
C LEU A 149 -6.30 -1.18 -21.49
N LYS A 150 -6.20 -0.70 -22.73
CA LYS A 150 -7.24 0.09 -23.39
C LYS A 150 -8.44 -0.79 -23.69
N HIS A 151 -9.64 -0.20 -23.65
CA HIS A 151 -10.89 -0.84 -24.05
C HIS A 151 -11.25 -2.15 -23.31
N ILE A 152 -10.52 -2.53 -22.26
CA ILE A 152 -10.87 -3.67 -21.40
C ILE A 152 -12.29 -3.53 -20.84
N TYR A 153 -12.75 -2.28 -20.67
CA TYR A 153 -14.08 -1.98 -20.16
C TYR A 153 -15.21 -2.01 -21.20
N ALA A 154 -14.87 -2.19 -22.49
CA ALA A 154 -15.84 -2.58 -23.51
C ALA A 154 -16.15 -4.09 -23.43
N LEU A 155 -15.22 -4.90 -22.90
CA LEU A 155 -15.37 -6.35 -22.79
C LEU A 155 -16.00 -6.78 -21.45
N ARG A 156 -15.84 -5.97 -20.40
CA ARG A 156 -16.43 -6.20 -19.07
C ARG A 156 -16.61 -4.91 -18.29
N PRO A 157 -17.53 -4.84 -17.31
CA PRO A 157 -17.60 -3.66 -16.44
C PRO A 157 -16.32 -3.46 -15.60
N PRO A 158 -15.97 -2.20 -15.26
CA PRO A 158 -14.98 -1.90 -14.23
C PRO A 158 -15.36 -2.52 -12.90
N ARG A 159 -14.37 -2.98 -12.14
CA ARG A 159 -14.56 -3.58 -10.83
C ARG A 159 -14.01 -2.65 -9.76
N ARG A 160 -14.68 -2.65 -8.60
CA ARG A 160 -14.16 -1.91 -7.43
C ARG A 160 -12.73 -2.37 -7.13
N TRP A 161 -11.95 -1.41 -6.70
CA TRP A 161 -10.54 -1.47 -6.36
C TRP A 161 -9.56 -1.52 -7.53
N GLU A 162 -10.01 -1.60 -8.79
CA GLU A 162 -9.11 -1.52 -9.92
C GLU A 162 -8.46 -0.14 -10.01
N ILE A 163 -7.20 -0.08 -10.44
CA ILE A 163 -6.54 1.20 -10.77
C ILE A 163 -6.84 1.55 -12.23
N ILE A 164 -7.49 2.69 -12.42
CA ILE A 164 -7.94 3.13 -13.75
C ILE A 164 -7.24 4.41 -14.17
N VAL A 165 -7.05 4.54 -15.49
CA VAL A 165 -6.60 5.78 -16.13
C VAL A 165 -7.78 6.39 -16.87
N PHE A 166 -7.99 7.68 -16.70
CA PHE A 166 -9.13 8.42 -17.21
C PHE A 166 -8.76 9.88 -17.51
N LYS A 167 -9.54 10.56 -18.34
CA LYS A 167 -9.45 12.01 -18.55
C LYS A 167 -9.99 12.74 -17.32
N SER A 168 -9.24 13.73 -16.81
CA SER A 168 -9.68 14.52 -15.67
C SER A 168 -10.99 15.27 -15.99
N PRO A 169 -12.05 15.15 -15.18
CA PRO A 169 -13.29 15.90 -15.38
C PRO A 169 -13.11 17.43 -15.28
N GLU A 170 -12.17 17.89 -14.45
CA GLU A 170 -11.82 19.33 -14.31
C GLU A 170 -11.00 19.83 -15.51
N THR A 171 -10.11 18.99 -16.06
CA THR A 171 -9.21 19.35 -17.17
C THR A 171 -9.04 18.17 -18.15
N PRO A 172 -9.93 17.97 -19.14
CA PRO A 172 -9.96 16.76 -19.98
C PRO A 172 -8.75 16.53 -20.89
N THR A 173 -7.83 17.50 -20.98
CA THR A 173 -6.53 17.33 -21.66
C THR A 173 -5.56 16.50 -20.81
N GLU A 174 -5.76 16.43 -19.49
CA GLU A 174 -4.92 15.70 -18.55
C GLU A 174 -5.45 14.28 -18.29
N ASN A 175 -4.53 13.33 -18.14
CA ASN A 175 -4.85 11.96 -17.75
C ASN A 175 -4.57 11.78 -16.25
N PHE A 176 -5.55 11.28 -15.50
CA PHE A 176 -5.39 10.92 -14.10
C PHE A 176 -5.37 9.40 -13.94
N ILE A 177 -4.71 8.95 -12.88
CA ILE A 177 -4.69 7.56 -12.45
C ILE A 177 -5.09 7.49 -10.99
N LYS A 178 -6.11 6.69 -10.69
CA LYS A 178 -6.69 6.57 -9.34
C LYS A 178 -7.23 5.16 -9.10
N ARG A 179 -7.42 4.79 -7.84
CA ARG A 179 -8.15 3.58 -7.46
C ARG A 179 -9.64 3.82 -7.59
N LEU A 180 -10.31 2.95 -8.32
CA LEU A 180 -11.76 2.95 -8.44
C LEU A 180 -12.38 2.44 -7.14
N VAL A 181 -13.11 3.28 -6.42
CA VAL A 181 -13.71 2.91 -5.14
C VAL A 181 -15.22 2.97 -5.12
N GLY A 182 -15.87 3.67 -6.07
CA GLY A 182 -17.31 3.75 -6.24
C GLY A 182 -17.74 3.31 -7.63
N LEU A 183 -18.81 2.53 -7.71
CA LEU A 183 -19.37 1.93 -8.92
C LEU A 183 -20.72 2.58 -9.28
N PRO A 184 -21.20 2.40 -10.52
CA PRO A 184 -22.45 3.01 -10.93
C PRO A 184 -23.66 2.43 -10.20
N GLY A 185 -24.67 3.27 -9.91
CA GLY A 185 -25.92 2.87 -9.27
C GLY A 185 -25.84 2.67 -7.75
N GLU A 186 -24.90 3.32 -7.08
CA GLU A 186 -24.75 3.22 -5.62
C GLU A 186 -24.50 4.58 -4.95
N SER A 187 -24.83 4.68 -3.67
CA SER A 187 -24.31 5.72 -2.79
C SER A 187 -23.04 5.24 -2.09
N LEU A 188 -22.12 6.15 -1.82
CA LEU A 188 -20.83 5.89 -1.20
C LEU A 188 -20.56 6.84 -0.03
N ARG A 189 -20.05 6.26 1.08
CA ARG A 189 -19.49 6.96 2.23
C ARG A 189 -18.10 6.41 2.56
N ILE A 190 -17.24 7.26 3.06
CA ILE A 190 -15.94 6.93 3.63
C ILE A 190 -16.09 7.08 5.14
N VAL A 191 -15.81 6.01 5.88
CA VAL A 191 -15.95 5.97 7.33
C VAL A 191 -14.69 5.35 7.90
N ASP A 192 -13.97 6.13 8.70
CA ASP A 192 -12.74 5.68 9.36
C ASP A 192 -11.73 5.00 8.39
N GLY A 193 -11.58 5.60 7.20
CA GLY A 193 -10.69 5.12 6.15
C GLY A 193 -11.28 4.07 5.20
N ASP A 194 -12.41 3.46 5.56
CA ASP A 194 -13.04 2.39 4.79
C ASP A 194 -14.21 2.87 3.94
N ILE A 195 -14.53 2.10 2.90
CA ILE A 195 -15.60 2.42 1.96
C ILE A 195 -16.87 1.69 2.36
N PHE A 196 -17.96 2.43 2.50
CA PHE A 196 -19.31 1.93 2.72
C PHE A 196 -20.19 2.30 1.52
N THR A 197 -21.06 1.38 1.13
CA THR A 197 -21.92 1.54 -0.04
C THR A 197 -23.34 1.07 0.25
N ARG A 198 -24.30 1.59 -0.50
CA ARG A 198 -25.65 1.04 -0.61
C ARG A 198 -26.17 1.26 -2.02
N PRO A 199 -27.06 0.41 -2.56
CA PRO A 199 -27.69 0.66 -3.86
C PRO A 199 -28.38 2.04 -3.88
N LEU A 200 -28.31 2.75 -5.01
CA LEU A 200 -28.84 4.12 -5.14
C LEU A 200 -30.34 4.18 -4.88
N ASP A 201 -31.09 3.20 -5.39
CA ASP A 201 -32.54 3.12 -5.27
C ASP A 201 -33.01 2.55 -3.91
N SER A 202 -32.11 2.44 -2.93
CA SER A 202 -32.48 1.92 -1.61
C SER A 202 -33.30 2.93 -0.80
N PRO A 203 -34.22 2.46 0.06
CA PRO A 203 -34.88 3.31 1.05
C PRO A 203 -33.88 4.15 1.89
N PRO A 204 -34.27 5.34 2.38
CA PRO A 204 -33.37 6.21 3.15
C PRO A 204 -32.73 5.54 4.38
N ASP A 205 -33.44 4.61 5.00
CA ASP A 205 -33.06 3.82 6.18
C ASP A 205 -32.29 2.53 5.84
N ALA A 206 -32.12 2.20 4.57
CA ALA A 206 -31.38 1.01 4.16
C ALA A 206 -29.93 1.04 4.68
N PRO A 207 -29.43 -0.09 5.21
CA PRO A 207 -28.13 -0.13 5.86
C PRO A 207 -27.00 0.04 4.86
N TRP A 208 -26.02 0.84 5.26
CA TRP A 208 -24.73 0.93 4.58
C TRP A 208 -23.93 -0.35 4.79
N ARG A 209 -23.38 -0.92 3.71
CA ARG A 209 -22.54 -2.12 3.75
C ARG A 209 -21.10 -1.77 3.42
N ILE A 210 -20.17 -2.28 4.22
CA ILE A 210 -18.75 -2.12 3.95
C ILE A 210 -18.36 -2.83 2.64
N ALA A 211 -17.71 -2.09 1.75
CA ALA A 211 -17.07 -2.62 0.58
C ALA A 211 -15.69 -3.15 1.00
N ARG A 212 -15.58 -4.46 1.18
CA ARG A 212 -14.33 -5.09 1.63
C ARG A 212 -13.37 -5.32 0.48
N LYS A 213 -12.07 -5.18 0.75
CA LYS A 213 -11.03 -5.54 -0.21
C LYS A 213 -10.91 -7.06 -0.30
N PRO A 214 -10.78 -7.64 -1.51
CA PRO A 214 -10.45 -9.05 -1.65
C PRO A 214 -9.11 -9.37 -0.99
N TYR A 215 -8.93 -10.58 -0.47
CA TYR A 215 -7.68 -10.98 0.21
C TYR A 215 -6.43 -10.83 -0.65
N SER A 216 -6.53 -11.18 -1.92
CA SER A 216 -5.44 -11.04 -2.89
C SER A 216 -4.99 -9.60 -3.02
N LEU A 217 -5.94 -8.66 -3.05
CA LEU A 217 -5.64 -7.24 -3.06
C LEU A 217 -5.08 -6.77 -1.71
N GLN A 218 -5.74 -7.13 -0.60
CA GLN A 218 -5.31 -6.73 0.75
C GLN A 218 -3.85 -7.08 1.02
N ARG A 219 -3.43 -8.28 0.62
CA ARG A 219 -2.03 -8.75 0.74
C ARG A 219 -1.02 -7.78 0.13
N THR A 220 -1.38 -7.05 -0.92
CA THR A 220 -0.51 -6.11 -1.64
C THR A 220 -0.54 -4.68 -1.09
N LEU A 221 -1.53 -4.35 -0.25
CA LEU A 221 -1.78 -3.00 0.22
C LEU A 221 -1.21 -2.71 1.61
N TRP A 222 -0.75 -3.75 2.33
CA TRP A 222 -0.09 -3.60 3.62
C TRP A 222 1.10 -2.63 3.54
N ARG A 223 1.10 -1.64 4.43
CA ARG A 223 2.16 -0.65 4.58
C ARG A 223 2.92 -0.92 5.86
N PRO A 224 4.19 -1.30 5.76
CA PRO A 224 4.91 -1.78 6.92
C PRO A 224 5.30 -0.60 7.81
N LEU A 225 4.92 -0.68 9.09
CA LEU A 225 5.35 0.26 10.12
C LEU A 225 6.70 -0.18 10.69
N PHE A 226 6.79 -1.46 11.07
CA PHE A 226 8.01 -2.04 11.64
C PHE A 226 8.22 -3.49 11.19
N SER A 227 9.48 -3.90 11.07
CA SER A 227 9.91 -5.29 11.02
C SER A 227 11.17 -5.44 11.85
N SER A 228 11.26 -6.46 12.67
CA SER A 228 12.48 -6.74 13.44
C SER A 228 13.70 -7.00 12.55
N GLU A 229 13.48 -7.48 11.32
CA GLU A 229 14.47 -7.66 10.25
C GLU A 229 15.19 -6.35 9.85
N TYR A 230 14.59 -5.18 10.11
CA TYR A 230 15.16 -3.87 9.81
C TYR A 230 15.48 -3.10 11.09
N THR A 231 15.90 -3.81 12.14
CA THR A 231 16.38 -3.18 13.37
C THR A 231 17.70 -2.44 13.12
N PRO A 232 17.89 -1.24 13.69
CA PRO A 232 19.16 -0.52 13.60
C PRO A 232 20.36 -1.33 14.12
N ILE A 233 21.39 -1.47 13.29
CA ILE A 233 22.70 -1.98 13.68
C ILE A 233 23.65 -0.83 13.99
N ALA A 234 24.64 -1.09 14.86
CA ALA A 234 25.70 -0.13 15.13
C ALA A 234 26.55 0.08 13.86
N GLN A 235 26.80 1.34 13.51
CA GLN A 235 27.63 1.74 12.38
C GLN A 235 28.87 2.45 12.94
N GLN A 236 30.07 1.94 12.66
CA GLN A 236 31.34 2.56 13.09
C GLN A 236 31.40 2.87 14.61
N GLY A 237 30.83 2.00 15.45
CA GLY A 237 30.78 2.18 16.90
C GLY A 237 29.67 3.12 17.39
N HIS A 238 28.92 3.77 16.50
CA HIS A 238 27.75 4.58 16.85
C HIS A 238 26.47 3.76 16.64
N LYS A 239 25.75 3.50 17.74
CA LYS A 239 24.40 2.95 17.71
C LYS A 239 23.42 4.11 17.92
N PRO A 240 22.43 4.31 17.04
CA PRO A 240 21.43 5.35 17.24
C PRO A 240 20.68 5.08 18.56
N ASP A 241 20.33 6.14 19.27
CA ASP A 241 19.46 6.07 20.45
C ASP A 241 18.05 5.67 20.01
N TRP A 242 17.81 4.35 19.98
CA TRP A 242 16.63 3.75 19.40
C TRP A 242 16.13 2.63 20.30
N THR A 243 14.82 2.63 20.53
CA THR A 243 14.11 1.60 21.28
C THR A 243 13.13 0.88 20.37
N SER A 244 12.98 -0.43 20.58
CA SER A 244 12.04 -1.22 19.80
C SER A 244 10.60 -0.76 20.07
N PRO A 245 9.75 -0.73 19.03
CA PRO A 245 8.33 -0.50 19.25
C PRO A 245 7.65 -1.65 19.99
N TRP A 246 8.26 -2.84 20.03
CA TRP A 246 7.75 -3.99 20.79
C TRP A 246 8.51 -4.12 22.10
N THR A 247 7.79 -4.00 23.22
CA THR A 247 8.35 -4.01 24.57
C THR A 247 7.58 -4.96 25.47
N GLY A 248 8.27 -5.63 26.40
CA GLY A 248 7.65 -6.52 27.37
C GLY A 248 8.63 -6.95 28.45
N THR A 249 8.14 -7.13 29.67
CA THR A 249 8.95 -7.63 30.79
C THR A 249 9.41 -9.06 30.51
N GLY A 250 10.68 -9.37 30.80
CA GLY A 250 11.26 -10.70 30.56
C GLY A 250 11.66 -10.97 29.11
N TRP A 251 11.43 -10.03 28.18
CA TRP A 251 11.92 -10.14 26.80
C TRP A 251 13.30 -9.53 26.67
N GLN A 252 14.22 -10.30 26.11
CA GLN A 252 15.49 -9.81 25.60
C GLN A 252 15.48 -9.81 24.08
N ARG A 253 16.38 -9.03 23.50
CA ARG A 253 16.45 -8.88 22.05
C ARG A 253 17.89 -8.81 21.59
N ASP A 254 18.24 -9.67 20.64
CA ASP A 254 19.49 -9.62 19.91
C ASP A 254 19.21 -9.45 18.41
N GLY A 255 19.64 -8.33 17.85
CA GLY A 255 19.30 -7.94 16.48
C GLY A 255 17.79 -7.99 16.18
N ALA A 256 17.38 -8.98 15.37
CA ALA A 256 16.01 -9.18 14.90
C ALA A 256 15.20 -10.22 15.71
N GLU A 257 15.85 -10.92 16.64
CA GLU A 257 15.26 -11.99 17.45
C GLU A 257 14.83 -11.46 18.83
N TYR A 258 13.67 -11.91 19.28
CA TYR A 258 13.16 -11.69 20.64
C TYR A 258 13.15 -13.02 21.38
N THR A 259 13.77 -13.07 22.55
CA THR A 259 13.82 -14.28 23.38
C THR A 259 13.24 -13.98 24.75
N PHE A 260 12.35 -14.84 25.22
CA PHE A 260 11.77 -14.72 26.56
C PHE A 260 12.64 -15.43 27.61
N GLN A 261 12.97 -14.73 28.69
CA GLN A 261 13.78 -15.21 29.82
C GLN A 261 13.06 -15.08 31.17
N GLY A 262 11.73 -15.07 31.16
CA GLY A 262 10.94 -15.08 32.40
C GLY A 262 10.73 -16.47 33.01
N PRO A 263 10.00 -16.55 34.14
CA PRO A 263 9.59 -17.80 34.78
C PRO A 263 8.75 -18.70 33.87
N ALA A 264 8.68 -20.01 34.17
CA ALA A 264 7.97 -21.00 33.36
C ALA A 264 6.44 -20.84 33.37
N ASP A 265 5.92 -20.32 34.48
CA ASP A 265 4.50 -20.09 34.74
C ASP A 265 4.05 -18.67 34.36
N ALA A 266 4.95 -17.83 33.86
CA ALA A 266 4.65 -16.46 33.47
C ALA A 266 3.86 -16.40 32.15
N GLU A 267 3.00 -15.38 32.01
CA GLU A 267 2.51 -14.97 30.70
C GLU A 267 3.60 -14.13 30.01
N ALA A 268 4.15 -14.63 28.91
CA ALA A 268 5.11 -13.88 28.11
C ALA A 268 4.34 -12.88 27.23
N ALA A 269 4.27 -11.62 27.68
CA ALA A 269 3.54 -10.56 26.98
C ALA A 269 4.50 -9.59 26.29
N LEU A 270 4.26 -9.32 25.02
CA LEU A 270 5.00 -8.33 24.21
C LEU A 270 3.98 -7.34 23.63
N ALA A 271 4.09 -6.06 23.97
CA ALA A 271 3.16 -5.02 23.57
C ALA A 271 3.80 -4.01 22.62
N TRP A 272 3.00 -3.50 21.68
CA TRP A 272 3.37 -2.36 20.87
C TRP A 272 3.30 -1.08 21.72
N ASN A 273 4.37 -0.28 21.75
CA ASN A 273 4.41 1.01 22.43
C ASN A 273 3.75 2.09 21.55
N GLU A 274 2.42 2.19 21.62
CA GLU A 274 1.64 3.12 20.81
C GLU A 274 1.85 4.60 21.16
N THR A 275 2.41 4.87 22.34
CA THR A 275 2.77 6.23 22.76
C THR A 275 4.00 6.72 22.02
N ALA A 276 5.08 5.93 21.97
CA ALA A 276 6.28 6.29 21.20
C ALA A 276 6.11 6.03 19.69
N TRP A 277 5.23 5.09 19.31
CA TRP A 277 5.03 4.64 17.93
C TRP A 277 3.55 4.64 17.55
N PRO A 278 2.95 5.81 17.32
CA PRO A 278 1.54 5.87 16.97
C PRO A 278 1.26 5.19 15.61
N ILE A 279 0.25 4.33 15.57
CA ILE A 279 -0.22 3.65 14.36
C ILE A 279 -1.09 4.63 13.58
N THR A 280 -0.51 5.27 12.56
CA THR A 280 -1.19 6.29 11.76
C THR A 280 -1.09 6.00 10.26
N ASP A 281 -1.85 6.77 9.48
CA ASP A 281 -1.84 6.71 8.02
C ASP A 281 -0.66 7.46 7.37
N TRP A 282 0.37 7.82 8.14
CA TRP A 282 1.56 8.49 7.64
C TRP A 282 2.19 7.74 6.46
N VAL A 283 2.61 8.51 5.46
CA VAL A 283 3.27 8.03 4.25
C VAL A 283 4.65 8.69 4.16
N PRO A 284 5.76 7.93 4.27
CA PRO A 284 7.12 8.48 4.16
C PRO A 284 7.37 9.24 2.84
N TYR A 285 6.64 8.86 1.79
CA TYR A 285 6.66 9.57 0.51
C TYR A 285 6.42 11.07 0.66
N ASN A 286 5.62 11.53 1.63
CA ASN A 286 5.25 12.94 1.76
C ASN A 286 6.14 13.74 2.72
N GLU A 287 7.23 13.15 3.21
CA GLU A 287 8.02 13.76 4.28
C GLU A 287 8.54 15.15 3.92
N LEU A 288 8.98 15.38 2.69
CA LEU A 288 9.51 16.69 2.29
C LEU A 288 8.39 17.71 2.05
N LEU A 289 7.14 17.28 1.81
CA LEU A 289 5.98 18.20 1.83
C LEU A 289 5.75 18.74 3.23
N LEU A 290 5.76 17.87 4.24
CA LEU A 290 5.68 18.26 5.65
C LEU A 290 6.80 19.25 5.98
N GLN A 291 8.03 18.96 5.55
CA GLN A 291 9.19 19.84 5.76
C GLN A 291 9.02 21.27 5.25
N ARG A 292 8.26 21.46 4.17
CA ARG A 292 7.92 22.79 3.66
C ARG A 292 6.76 23.47 4.37
N GLY A 293 6.27 22.92 5.48
CA GLY A 293 5.14 23.47 6.21
C GLY A 293 3.80 23.20 5.54
N GLN A 294 3.71 22.26 4.59
CA GLN A 294 2.41 21.80 4.11
C GLN A 294 1.73 20.99 5.22
N PRO A 295 0.55 21.40 5.71
CA PRO A 295 -0.14 20.67 6.75
C PRO A 295 -0.67 19.36 6.17
N LEU A 296 -0.19 18.23 6.69
CA LEU A 296 -0.83 16.93 6.45
C LEU A 296 -1.23 16.36 7.81
N THR A 297 -2.53 16.19 7.99
CA THR A 297 -3.10 15.52 9.15
C THR A 297 -2.73 14.03 9.11
N ARG A 298 -2.70 13.40 10.29
CA ARG A 298 -2.45 11.96 10.44
C ARG A 298 -3.57 11.38 11.25
N PHE A 299 -4.30 10.42 10.70
CA PHE A 299 -5.39 9.73 11.39
C PHE A 299 -4.87 8.42 12.01
N PRO A 300 -5.34 8.02 13.21
CA PRO A 300 -5.10 6.69 13.74
C PRO A 300 -5.64 5.62 12.79
N VAL A 301 -4.94 4.50 12.66
CA VAL A 301 -5.38 3.39 11.78
C VAL A 301 -5.63 2.14 12.63
N GLY A 302 -6.85 1.62 12.57
CA GLY A 302 -7.26 0.38 13.24
C GLY A 302 -7.14 -0.87 12.39
N ASP A 303 -6.90 -0.70 11.09
CA ASP A 303 -6.74 -1.81 10.16
C ASP A 303 -5.26 -2.17 10.04
N VAL A 304 -4.90 -3.28 10.66
CA VAL A 304 -3.52 -3.69 10.90
C VAL A 304 -3.31 -5.16 10.58
N ARG A 305 -2.07 -5.48 10.24
CA ARG A 305 -1.56 -6.85 10.20
C ARG A 305 -0.44 -6.99 11.20
N VAL A 306 -0.63 -7.92 12.13
CA VAL A 306 0.40 -8.38 13.06
C VAL A 306 1.02 -9.63 12.48
N ARG A 307 2.36 -9.71 12.48
CA ARG A 307 3.08 -10.88 11.98
C ARG A 307 4.29 -11.19 12.85
N PHE A 308 4.57 -12.48 13.00
CA PHE A 308 5.76 -12.98 13.69
C PHE A 308 5.97 -14.45 13.29
N THR A 309 7.21 -14.90 13.33
CA THR A 309 7.57 -16.31 13.33
C THR A 309 7.84 -16.71 14.76
N VAL A 310 7.26 -17.82 15.19
CA VAL A 310 7.50 -18.38 16.53
C VAL A 310 8.27 -19.68 16.42
N ASP A 311 9.30 -19.79 17.25
CA ASP A 311 10.05 -21.03 17.49
C ASP A 311 9.51 -21.61 18.80
N PRO A 312 8.57 -22.58 18.74
CA PRO A 312 7.90 -23.05 19.94
C PRO A 312 8.88 -23.88 20.78
N PRO A 313 9.00 -23.62 22.10
CA PRO A 313 9.88 -24.41 22.95
C PRO A 313 9.26 -25.77 23.33
N GLY A 314 7.94 -25.90 23.24
CA GLY A 314 7.19 -27.11 23.57
C GLY A 314 5.89 -27.25 22.78
N SER A 315 5.09 -28.28 23.09
CA SER A 315 3.87 -28.61 22.34
C SER A 315 2.61 -27.93 22.87
N THR A 316 2.63 -27.41 24.10
CA THR A 316 1.45 -26.83 24.80
C THR A 316 1.43 -25.31 24.78
N LEU A 317 2.18 -24.69 23.86
CA LEU A 317 2.20 -23.25 23.67
C LEU A 317 0.80 -22.74 23.26
N GLU A 318 0.36 -21.67 23.88
CA GLU A 318 -0.75 -20.85 23.41
C GLU A 318 -0.20 -19.50 22.98
N ALA A 319 -0.53 -19.06 21.77
CA ALA A 319 -0.19 -17.74 21.24
C ALA A 319 -1.47 -16.96 20.96
N THR A 320 -1.59 -15.78 21.55
CA THR A 320 -2.74 -14.88 21.38
C THR A 320 -2.28 -13.54 20.83
N VAL A 321 -2.83 -13.14 19.69
CA VAL A 321 -2.72 -11.76 19.18
C VAL A 321 -3.92 -10.97 19.68
N VAL A 322 -3.65 -9.86 20.34
CA VAL A 322 -4.66 -8.92 20.85
C VAL A 322 -4.57 -7.63 20.06
N ILE A 323 -5.70 -7.17 19.52
CA ILE A 323 -5.82 -5.88 18.81
C ILE A 323 -6.96 -5.12 19.47
N SER A 324 -6.68 -3.98 20.09
CA SER A 324 -7.72 -3.08 20.63
C SER A 324 -7.84 -1.88 19.71
N THR A 325 -9.01 -1.68 19.12
CA THR A 325 -9.30 -0.56 18.23
C THR A 325 -10.80 -0.34 18.16
N ARG A 326 -11.23 0.90 17.91
CA ARG A 326 -12.65 1.23 17.70
C ARG A 326 -13.51 0.76 18.87
N SER A 327 -13.11 1.10 20.09
CA SER A 327 -13.78 0.70 21.33
C SER A 327 -14.00 -0.81 21.51
N HIS A 328 -13.28 -1.66 20.77
CA HIS A 328 -13.38 -3.12 20.85
C HIS A 328 -12.00 -3.75 20.99
N VAL A 329 -11.98 -4.92 21.64
CA VAL A 329 -10.83 -5.81 21.69
C VAL A 329 -11.11 -7.01 20.81
N PHE A 330 -10.16 -7.35 19.95
CA PHE A 330 -10.16 -8.51 19.08
C PHE A 330 -9.04 -9.44 19.47
N GLU A 331 -9.31 -10.74 19.50
CA GLU A 331 -8.32 -11.76 19.77
C GLU A 331 -8.32 -12.85 18.71
N ALA A 332 -7.11 -13.24 18.31
CA ALA A 332 -6.85 -14.45 17.56
C ALA A 332 -5.98 -15.37 18.39
N VAL A 333 -6.51 -16.53 18.76
CA VAL A 333 -5.87 -17.52 19.63
C VAL A 333 -5.43 -18.71 18.78
N LEU A 334 -4.18 -19.12 18.95
CA LEU A 334 -3.60 -20.35 18.41
C LEU A 334 -3.15 -21.21 19.60
N SER A 335 -3.71 -22.42 19.74
CA SER A 335 -3.30 -23.36 20.79
C SER A 335 -3.28 -24.80 20.27
N ASP A 336 -2.74 -25.69 21.09
CA ASP A 336 -2.77 -27.15 20.91
C ASP A 336 -4.17 -27.76 21.09
N ARG A 337 -5.13 -27.00 21.62
CA ARG A 337 -6.53 -27.44 21.81
C ARG A 337 -7.46 -26.95 20.70
N GLN A 338 -7.41 -25.66 20.39
CA GLN A 338 -8.29 -25.03 19.41
C GLN A 338 -7.70 -23.71 18.89
N THR A 339 -8.03 -23.35 17.64
CA THR A 339 -7.88 -21.97 17.15
C THR A 339 -9.18 -21.21 17.31
N SER A 340 -9.14 -19.94 17.67
CA SER A 340 -10.35 -19.11 17.76
C SER A 340 -10.11 -17.65 17.41
N LEU A 341 -11.16 -17.00 16.91
CA LEU A 341 -11.28 -15.57 16.70
C LEU A 341 -12.43 -15.08 17.57
N ARG A 342 -12.21 -14.03 18.36
CA ARG A 342 -13.26 -13.46 19.23
C ARG A 342 -13.11 -11.95 19.35
N SER A 343 -14.19 -11.30 19.76
CA SER A 343 -14.20 -9.86 20.03
C SER A 343 -15.08 -9.52 21.21
N ARG A 344 -14.81 -8.40 21.88
CA ARG A 344 -15.69 -7.80 22.90
C ARG A 344 -15.58 -6.28 22.88
N PRO A 345 -16.60 -5.55 23.38
CA PRO A 345 -16.45 -4.14 23.69
C PRO A 345 -15.38 -3.92 24.77
N VAL A 346 -14.68 -2.77 24.73
CA VAL A 346 -13.68 -2.41 25.76
C VAL A 346 -14.32 -2.23 27.13
N ASN A 347 -15.53 -1.65 27.17
CA ASN A 347 -16.31 -1.39 28.37
C ASN A 347 -17.09 -2.60 28.92
N ASP A 348 -17.03 -3.74 28.23
CA ASP A 348 -17.60 -5.01 28.70
C ASP A 348 -16.53 -6.11 28.65
N PRO A 349 -15.71 -6.26 29.71
CA PRO A 349 -14.62 -7.22 29.76
C PRO A 349 -15.04 -8.68 29.65
N GLU A 350 -16.27 -9.02 30.05
CA GLU A 350 -16.80 -10.38 30.07
C GLU A 350 -17.61 -10.72 28.80
N GLY A 351 -18.06 -9.72 28.05
CA GLY A 351 -18.90 -9.83 26.85
C GLY A 351 -18.23 -10.38 25.59
N TRP A 352 -17.49 -11.48 25.69
CA TRP A 352 -16.84 -12.12 24.54
C TRP A 352 -17.85 -12.71 23.54
N THR A 353 -17.75 -12.27 22.29
CA THR A 353 -18.40 -12.89 21.14
C THR A 353 -17.39 -13.73 20.37
N THR A 354 -17.67 -15.02 20.20
CA THR A 354 -16.87 -15.89 19.33
C THR A 354 -17.22 -15.60 17.86
N LEU A 355 -16.24 -15.18 17.08
CA LEU A 355 -16.39 -14.86 15.67
C LEU A 355 -16.13 -16.08 14.77
N ALA A 356 -15.13 -16.90 15.11
CA ALA A 356 -14.85 -18.18 14.45
C ALA A 356 -14.04 -19.11 15.37
N GLN A 357 -14.14 -20.41 15.11
CA GLN A 357 -13.35 -21.45 15.77
C GLN A 357 -12.89 -22.48 14.74
N GLY A 358 -11.77 -23.15 15.01
CA GLY A 358 -11.20 -24.14 14.12
C GLY A 358 -10.32 -25.16 14.84
N PRO A 359 -9.70 -26.08 14.09
CA PRO A 359 -8.85 -27.11 14.67
C PRO A 359 -7.64 -26.52 15.41
N PRO A 360 -7.03 -27.28 16.32
CA PRO A 360 -5.78 -26.89 16.98
C PRO A 360 -4.61 -26.75 16.00
N VAL A 361 -3.61 -25.98 16.44
CA VAL A 361 -2.28 -25.93 15.82
C VAL A 361 -1.38 -26.95 16.51
N ARG A 362 -0.57 -27.68 15.74
CA ARG A 362 0.43 -28.60 16.28
C ARG A 362 1.78 -27.90 16.38
N TRP A 363 2.16 -27.49 17.57
CA TRP A 363 3.48 -26.96 17.86
C TRP A 363 4.53 -28.08 17.87
N ARG A 364 5.67 -27.84 17.22
CA ARG A 364 6.79 -28.79 17.16
C ARG A 364 8.09 -28.04 17.45
N PRO A 365 8.78 -28.34 18.56
CA PRO A 365 10.09 -27.78 18.82
C PRO A 365 11.03 -27.96 17.63
N GLY A 366 11.77 -26.89 17.27
CA GLY A 366 12.65 -26.86 16.11
C GLY A 366 11.95 -26.71 14.75
N THR A 367 10.61 -26.56 14.70
CA THR A 367 9.86 -26.21 13.49
C THR A 367 9.23 -24.83 13.64
N PRO A 368 9.87 -23.78 13.10
CA PRO A 368 9.33 -22.43 13.13
C PRO A 368 7.95 -22.35 12.46
N LEU A 369 7.03 -21.56 13.02
CA LEU A 369 5.71 -21.30 12.43
C LEU A 369 5.54 -19.80 12.14
N ASN A 370 5.28 -19.42 10.89
CA ASN A 370 5.00 -18.03 10.55
C ASN A 370 3.52 -17.71 10.72
N VAL A 371 3.19 -16.85 11.69
CA VAL A 371 1.83 -16.44 12.02
C VAL A 371 1.54 -15.03 11.48
N GLU A 372 0.36 -14.85 10.89
CA GLU A 372 -0.18 -13.51 10.60
C GLU A 372 -1.61 -13.40 11.11
N VAL A 373 -1.94 -12.27 11.74
CA VAL A 373 -3.30 -11.91 12.13
C VAL A 373 -3.65 -10.59 11.47
N TRP A 374 -4.72 -10.61 10.68
CA TRP A 374 -5.18 -9.44 9.94
C TRP A 374 -6.51 -8.98 10.51
N HIS A 375 -6.56 -7.72 10.90
CA HIS A 375 -7.78 -7.01 11.25
C HIS A 375 -7.94 -5.87 10.24
N ALA A 376 -8.82 -6.02 9.25
CA ALA A 376 -9.05 -5.01 8.22
C ALA A 376 -10.44 -5.16 7.60
N ASP A 377 -11.04 -4.04 7.17
CA ASP A 377 -12.35 -3.99 6.50
C ASP A 377 -13.44 -4.77 7.25
N GLN A 378 -13.52 -4.59 8.57
CA GLN A 378 -14.40 -5.35 9.46
C GLN A 378 -14.32 -6.87 9.26
N ARG A 379 -13.09 -7.38 9.20
CA ARG A 379 -12.75 -8.79 9.10
C ARG A 379 -11.53 -9.09 9.94
N LEU A 380 -11.62 -10.15 10.74
CA LEU A 380 -10.50 -10.75 11.45
C LEU A 380 -10.12 -12.06 10.75
N SER A 381 -8.83 -12.27 10.52
CA SER A 381 -8.34 -13.55 9.97
C SER A 381 -6.99 -13.94 10.53
N LEU A 382 -6.82 -15.25 10.68
CA LEU A 382 -5.64 -15.89 11.23
C LEU A 382 -5.01 -16.77 10.16
N TRP A 383 -3.69 -16.66 10.00
CA TRP A 383 -2.91 -17.34 8.99
C TRP A 383 -1.68 -18.00 9.61
N ALA A 384 -1.30 -19.16 9.08
CA ALA A 384 -0.06 -19.86 9.39
C ALA A 384 0.61 -20.30 8.08
N ASP A 385 1.89 -20.00 7.92
CA ASP A 385 2.70 -20.30 6.72
C ASP A 385 2.03 -19.91 5.40
N GLY A 386 1.39 -18.74 5.40
CA GLY A 386 0.66 -18.21 4.24
C GLY A 386 -0.69 -18.87 3.96
N THR A 387 -1.08 -19.89 4.73
CA THR A 387 -2.40 -20.54 4.66
C THR A 387 -3.35 -19.93 5.67
N ARG A 388 -4.58 -19.61 5.25
CA ARG A 388 -5.60 -19.06 6.16
C ARG A 388 -6.18 -20.18 7.01
N LEU A 389 -6.03 -20.08 8.33
CA LEU A 389 -6.62 -21.02 9.28
C LEU A 389 -8.07 -20.64 9.60
N LEU A 390 -8.30 -19.36 9.93
CA LEU A 390 -9.63 -18.84 10.27
C LEU A 390 -9.89 -17.49 9.61
N SER A 391 -11.17 -17.21 9.38
CA SER A 391 -11.64 -15.86 9.12
C SER A 391 -13.08 -15.69 9.57
N ALA A 392 -13.35 -14.51 10.13
CA ALA A 392 -14.70 -14.05 10.39
C ALA A 392 -14.85 -12.59 9.96
N ALA A 393 -15.95 -12.28 9.30
CA ALA A 393 -16.39 -10.91 9.09
C ALA A 393 -17.39 -10.53 10.20
N TYR A 394 -17.44 -9.26 10.55
CA TYR A 394 -18.45 -8.69 11.43
C TYR A 394 -19.03 -7.43 10.75
N ASP A 395 -20.31 -7.17 10.89
CA ASP A 395 -21.00 -6.14 10.12
C ASP A 395 -21.56 -5.05 11.03
N TRP A 396 -20.69 -4.17 11.51
CA TRP A 396 -21.14 -2.86 12.02
C TRP A 396 -21.66 -2.03 10.85
N SER A 397 -22.74 -1.29 11.10
CA SER A 397 -23.20 -0.23 10.21
C SER A 397 -22.15 0.88 10.10
N ALA A 398 -22.24 1.71 9.06
CA ALA A 398 -21.40 2.90 8.89
C ALA A 398 -21.42 3.82 10.13
N ASP A 399 -22.57 3.92 10.81
CA ASP A 399 -22.72 4.83 11.94
C ASP A 399 -22.18 4.23 13.24
N GLU A 400 -22.36 2.92 13.46
CA GLU A 400 -21.66 2.19 14.53
C GLU A 400 -20.14 2.27 14.35
N ARG A 401 -19.64 1.99 13.12
CA ARG A 401 -18.22 2.09 12.79
C ARG A 401 -17.65 3.45 13.13
N GLN A 402 -18.35 4.54 12.77
CA GLN A 402 -17.90 5.90 13.05
C GLN A 402 -17.90 6.20 14.56
N ARG A 403 -18.96 5.83 15.29
CA ARG A 403 -19.05 6.04 16.74
C ARG A 403 -17.95 5.28 17.49
N PHE A 404 -17.77 4.01 17.15
CA PHE A 404 -16.73 3.17 17.72
C PHE A 404 -15.33 3.71 17.42
N ALA A 405 -15.06 4.17 16.20
CA ALA A 405 -13.80 4.82 15.87
C ALA A 405 -13.53 6.07 16.72
N LEU A 406 -14.57 6.85 17.01
CA LEU A 406 -14.50 8.08 17.83
C LEU A 406 -14.62 7.84 19.35
N GLY A 407 -14.81 6.60 19.81
CA GLY A 407 -14.96 6.31 21.23
C GLY A 407 -16.29 6.75 21.85
N ILE A 408 -17.30 7.02 21.01
CA ILE A 408 -18.61 7.51 21.46
C ILE A 408 -19.46 6.31 21.92
N ALA A 409 -19.98 6.40 23.14
CA ALA A 409 -20.88 5.41 23.71
C ALA A 409 -22.35 5.68 23.30
N GLY A 410 -23.17 4.62 23.24
CA GLY A 410 -24.59 4.75 22.93
C GLY A 410 -24.87 5.27 21.51
N GLU A 411 -25.98 5.98 21.34
CA GLU A 411 -26.47 6.47 20.04
C GLU A 411 -26.29 7.99 19.86
N GLU A 412 -25.34 8.60 20.58
CA GLU A 412 -25.10 10.04 20.46
C GLU A 412 -24.76 10.45 19.02
N PRO A 413 -25.31 11.57 18.52
CA PRO A 413 -25.00 12.07 17.19
C PRO A 413 -23.51 12.38 17.02
N VAL A 414 -22.91 11.83 15.96
CA VAL A 414 -21.53 12.16 15.61
C VAL A 414 -21.47 13.54 14.97
N GLN A 415 -20.68 14.45 15.56
CA GLN A 415 -20.45 15.78 15.00
C GLN A 415 -19.40 15.75 13.89
N THR A 416 -19.59 16.60 12.87
CA THR A 416 -18.68 16.70 11.71
C THR A 416 -17.26 17.09 12.15
N GLU A 417 -17.15 17.99 13.13
CA GLU A 417 -15.89 18.48 13.68
C GLU A 417 -15.05 17.34 14.26
N TRP A 418 -15.69 16.34 14.86
CA TRP A 418 -15.03 15.16 15.41
C TRP A 418 -14.50 14.24 14.30
N ILE A 419 -15.26 14.07 13.21
CA ILE A 419 -14.82 13.30 12.04
C ILE A 419 -13.57 13.93 11.41
N MET A 420 -13.49 15.26 11.39
CA MET A 420 -12.36 16.01 10.82
C MET A 420 -11.13 16.08 11.73
N ASN A 421 -11.27 15.76 13.02
CA ASN A 421 -10.21 15.90 14.00
C ASN A 421 -9.60 14.54 14.38
N PRO A 422 -8.36 14.23 13.95
CA PRO A 422 -7.70 12.98 14.32
C PRO A 422 -7.60 12.74 15.84
N ALA A 423 -7.55 13.80 16.65
CA ALA A 423 -7.46 13.67 18.11
C ALA A 423 -8.75 13.11 18.75
N SER A 424 -9.88 13.15 18.02
CA SER A 424 -11.16 12.58 18.45
C SER A 424 -11.25 11.06 18.26
N TYR A 425 -10.31 10.45 17.54
CA TYR A 425 -10.32 9.01 17.25
C TYR A 425 -9.62 8.22 18.36
N THR A 426 -10.19 7.06 18.69
CA THR A 426 -9.55 6.06 19.57
C THR A 426 -8.24 5.59 18.95
N ARG A 427 -7.25 5.29 19.80
CA ARG A 427 -5.98 4.74 19.34
C ARG A 427 -6.03 3.22 19.27
N THR A 428 -5.32 2.69 18.30
CA THR A 428 -5.09 1.25 18.16
C THR A 428 -3.94 0.82 19.07
N SER A 429 -4.15 -0.22 19.86
CA SER A 429 -3.09 -0.93 20.56
C SER A 429 -3.02 -2.39 20.11
N VAL A 430 -1.81 -2.96 20.15
CA VAL A 430 -1.53 -4.31 19.68
C VAL A 430 -0.64 -5.01 20.69
N GLY A 431 -0.93 -6.27 20.98
CA GLY A 431 -0.12 -7.11 21.85
C GLY A 431 -0.05 -8.56 21.39
N LEU A 432 1.03 -9.22 21.77
CA LEU A 432 1.23 -10.66 21.68
C LEU A 432 1.29 -11.21 23.10
N ARG A 433 0.56 -12.29 23.37
CA ARG A 433 0.57 -12.98 24.66
C ARG A 433 0.82 -14.46 24.44
N PHE A 434 1.73 -15.02 25.22
CA PHE A 434 2.04 -16.44 25.17
C PHE A 434 1.90 -17.07 26.55
N ARG A 435 1.35 -18.29 26.59
CA ARG A 435 1.11 -19.10 27.80
C ARG A 435 1.47 -20.56 27.53
N GLY A 436 1.62 -21.36 28.59
CA GLY A 436 2.03 -22.76 28.50
C GLY A 436 3.54 -22.86 28.39
N ASP A 437 4.05 -23.58 27.39
CA ASP A 437 5.49 -23.73 27.18
C ASP A 437 6.11 -22.40 26.69
N VAL A 438 6.58 -21.55 27.61
CA VAL A 438 7.17 -20.23 27.30
C VAL A 438 8.68 -20.11 27.59
N GLN A 439 9.27 -21.02 28.35
CA GLN A 439 10.71 -21.00 28.61
C GLN A 439 11.51 -21.29 27.34
N GLY A 440 12.40 -20.37 26.95
CA GLY A 440 13.15 -20.48 25.70
C GLY A 440 12.33 -20.14 24.46
N LEU A 441 11.16 -19.51 24.61
CA LEU A 441 10.37 -19.00 23.50
C LEU A 441 11.17 -17.93 22.74
N SER A 442 11.36 -18.15 21.44
CA SER A 442 11.95 -17.18 20.51
C SER A 442 10.94 -16.74 19.45
N LEU A 443 10.98 -15.46 19.13
CA LEU A 443 10.21 -14.85 18.05
C LEU A 443 11.16 -14.18 17.04
N HIS A 444 10.86 -14.38 15.77
CA HIS A 444 11.54 -13.75 14.65
C HIS A 444 10.54 -13.00 13.78
N ARG A 445 11.04 -12.12 12.91
CA ARG A 445 10.23 -11.39 11.91
C ARG A 445 9.02 -10.68 12.51
N VAL A 446 9.13 -10.26 13.77
CA VAL A 446 8.08 -9.55 14.52
C VAL A 446 7.84 -8.22 13.82
N GLY A 447 6.61 -8.01 13.38
CA GLY A 447 6.27 -6.89 12.52
C GLY A 447 4.83 -6.43 12.68
N LEU A 448 4.65 -5.15 12.37
CA LEU A 448 3.34 -4.51 12.32
C LEU A 448 3.24 -3.76 11.00
N ASP A 449 2.16 -4.00 10.28
CA ASP A 449 1.79 -3.29 9.07
C ASP A 449 0.40 -2.68 9.25
N ARG A 450 0.13 -1.57 8.56
CA ARG A 450 -1.18 -0.91 8.54
C ARG A 450 -1.78 -0.93 7.13
N ASP A 451 -3.09 -0.78 7.05
CA ASP A 451 -3.80 -0.71 5.79
C ASP A 451 -3.71 0.68 5.13
N LEU A 452 -4.15 0.79 3.89
CA LEU A 452 -4.53 2.05 3.29
C LEU A 452 -5.71 2.67 4.06
N HIS A 453 -5.66 3.99 4.28
CA HIS A 453 -6.69 4.72 5.03
C HIS A 453 -7.07 6.00 4.26
N TYR A 454 -8.34 6.12 3.86
CA TYR A 454 -8.86 7.30 3.18
C TYR A 454 -9.31 8.36 4.18
N GLN A 455 -8.53 9.44 4.27
CA GLN A 455 -8.75 10.51 5.24
C GLN A 455 -10.08 11.25 5.04
N ALA A 456 -10.68 11.63 6.17
CA ALA A 456 -11.59 12.76 6.22
C ALA A 456 -10.81 14.07 6.00
N GLY A 457 -11.50 15.13 5.59
CA GLY A 457 -10.86 16.43 5.42
C GLY A 457 -11.83 17.52 5.05
N TRP A 458 -11.29 18.73 4.90
CA TRP A 458 -12.04 19.94 4.60
C TRP A 458 -11.70 20.49 3.21
N SER A 459 -12.70 20.80 2.40
CA SER A 459 -12.50 21.61 1.19
C SER A 459 -12.58 23.09 1.56
N ARG A 460 -11.49 23.81 1.34
CA ARG A 460 -11.49 25.28 1.45
C ARG A 460 -12.35 25.96 0.37
N ARG A 461 -12.52 25.32 -0.78
CA ARG A 461 -13.29 25.86 -1.90
C ARG A 461 -14.80 25.74 -1.67
N ARG A 462 -15.25 24.62 -1.11
CA ARG A 462 -16.66 24.39 -0.74
C ARG A 462 -17.02 24.92 0.65
N SER A 463 -16.04 25.39 1.42
CA SER A 463 -16.23 25.78 2.83
C SER A 463 -16.95 24.70 3.65
N GLY A 464 -16.55 23.43 3.46
CA GLY A 464 -17.22 22.28 4.09
C GLY A 464 -16.43 20.99 3.98
N PRO A 465 -16.97 19.87 4.52
CA PRO A 465 -16.34 18.56 4.43
C PRO A 465 -16.08 18.13 2.99
N LEU A 466 -15.04 17.32 2.81
CA LEU A 466 -14.76 16.64 1.55
C LEU A 466 -15.96 15.76 1.12
N ARG A 467 -16.00 15.34 -0.16
CA ARG A 467 -17.09 14.45 -0.59
C ARG A 467 -16.93 13.08 0.07
N ALA A 468 -18.06 12.42 0.32
CA ALA A 468 -18.22 11.11 0.92
C ALA A 468 -17.81 10.95 2.40
N VAL A 469 -17.28 11.95 3.10
CA VAL A 469 -16.68 11.74 4.44
C VAL A 469 -17.66 11.95 5.61
N THR A 470 -18.87 12.48 5.34
CA THR A 470 -19.96 12.61 6.32
C THR A 470 -21.27 12.05 5.76
N LYS A 471 -22.36 12.04 6.55
CA LYS A 471 -23.68 11.63 6.05
C LYS A 471 -24.19 12.60 4.99
N GLU A 472 -24.00 13.89 5.23
CA GLU A 472 -24.48 15.01 4.41
C GLU A 472 -23.67 15.15 3.11
N THR A 473 -22.45 14.62 3.10
CA THR A 473 -21.57 14.65 1.93
C THR A 473 -21.49 13.30 1.21
N ALA A 474 -22.33 12.32 1.57
CA ALA A 474 -22.43 11.05 0.86
C ALA A 474 -22.60 11.29 -0.66
N VAL A 475 -21.92 10.46 -1.46
CA VAL A 475 -21.92 10.63 -2.91
C VAL A 475 -22.86 9.61 -3.52
N GLU A 476 -23.82 10.07 -4.30
CA GLU A 476 -24.66 9.23 -5.14
C GLU A 476 -24.05 9.09 -6.52
N LEU A 477 -23.98 7.88 -7.07
CA LEU A 477 -23.41 7.60 -8.39
C LEU A 477 -24.49 7.09 -9.32
N GLY A 478 -24.74 7.83 -10.40
CA GLY A 478 -25.65 7.44 -11.47
C GLY A 478 -25.16 6.22 -12.25
N ARG A 479 -25.89 5.86 -13.32
CA ARG A 479 -25.69 4.60 -14.08
C ARG A 479 -24.34 4.48 -14.80
N ASP A 480 -23.65 5.59 -15.03
CA ASP A 480 -22.35 5.64 -15.70
C ASP A 480 -21.33 6.51 -14.96
N GLU A 481 -21.50 6.67 -13.66
CA GLU A 481 -20.63 7.49 -12.82
C GLU A 481 -19.79 6.64 -11.88
N PHE A 482 -18.55 7.05 -11.68
CA PHE A 482 -17.59 6.35 -10.84
C PHE A 482 -16.96 7.30 -9.83
N PHE A 483 -16.59 6.78 -8.66
CA PHE A 483 -15.85 7.54 -7.64
C PHE A 483 -14.46 6.95 -7.49
N VAL A 484 -13.44 7.81 -7.47
CA VAL A 484 -12.03 7.37 -7.48
C VAL A 484 -11.21 8.10 -6.43
N LEU A 485 -10.27 7.38 -5.81
CA LEU A 485 -9.41 7.90 -4.75
C LEU A 485 -7.93 7.64 -5.05
N GLY A 486 -7.05 8.51 -4.56
CA GLY A 486 -5.62 8.24 -4.58
C GLY A 486 -5.19 7.46 -3.35
N ASP A 487 -4.30 6.47 -3.55
CA ASP A 487 -3.79 5.66 -2.45
C ASP A 487 -2.93 6.46 -1.45
N ASN A 488 -2.35 7.58 -1.90
CA ASN A 488 -1.71 8.57 -1.03
C ASN A 488 -2.74 9.61 -0.58
N SER A 489 -3.75 9.17 0.19
CA SER A 489 -4.89 10.00 0.61
C SER A 489 -4.52 11.42 1.08
N PRO A 490 -3.54 11.64 1.98
CA PRO A 490 -3.20 12.99 2.46
C PRO A 490 -2.64 13.92 1.37
N ALA A 491 -2.11 13.38 0.27
CA ALA A 491 -1.47 14.16 -0.80
C ALA A 491 -2.04 13.81 -2.18
N SER A 492 -3.35 13.52 -2.24
CA SER A 492 -4.04 13.20 -3.49
C SER A 492 -5.16 14.19 -3.76
N ARG A 493 -5.05 14.91 -4.88
CA ARG A 493 -6.20 15.57 -5.51
C ARG A 493 -7.02 14.49 -6.24
N ASP A 494 -8.08 14.02 -5.60
CA ASP A 494 -9.00 13.00 -6.10
C ASP A 494 -10.47 13.46 -5.99
N ALA A 495 -11.40 12.54 -6.28
CA ALA A 495 -12.82 12.84 -6.40
C ALA A 495 -13.45 13.52 -5.19
N ARG A 496 -12.83 13.38 -4.00
CA ARG A 496 -13.23 14.11 -2.78
C ARG A 496 -13.09 15.61 -2.89
N MET A 497 -12.15 16.10 -3.71
CA MET A 497 -11.70 17.49 -3.80
C MET A 497 -12.10 18.18 -5.10
N TRP A 498 -12.65 17.46 -6.07
CA TRP A 498 -13.06 18.06 -7.36
C TRP A 498 -14.39 18.80 -7.18
N ASP A 499 -14.32 20.11 -7.38
CA ASP A 499 -15.39 21.05 -7.03
C ASP A 499 -16.02 21.70 -8.27
N HIS A 500 -15.52 21.42 -9.46
CA HIS A 500 -16.08 21.83 -10.74
C HIS A 500 -15.86 20.73 -11.79
N VAL A 501 -16.50 20.89 -12.94
CA VAL A 501 -16.20 20.14 -14.16
C VAL A 501 -15.85 21.14 -15.26
N SER A 502 -15.10 20.71 -16.28
CA SER A 502 -14.85 21.59 -17.42
C SER A 502 -16.14 21.84 -18.22
N PRO A 503 -16.29 23.01 -18.88
CA PRO A 503 -17.45 23.28 -19.72
C PRO A 503 -17.67 22.25 -20.83
N TRP A 504 -16.59 21.63 -21.32
CA TRP A 504 -16.69 20.57 -22.32
C TRP A 504 -17.31 19.28 -21.75
N VAL A 505 -16.97 18.91 -20.51
CA VAL A 505 -17.55 17.75 -19.83
C VAL A 505 -19.03 18.02 -19.52
N GLU A 506 -19.33 19.21 -19.00
CA GLU A 506 -20.70 19.66 -18.73
C GLU A 506 -21.60 19.67 -19.98
N ALA A 507 -21.06 20.05 -21.14
CA ALA A 507 -21.82 20.02 -22.39
C ALA A 507 -22.11 18.59 -22.91
N GLN A 508 -21.43 17.57 -22.38
CA GLN A 508 -21.53 16.18 -22.84
C GLN A 508 -22.20 15.26 -21.81
N PHE A 509 -22.16 15.64 -20.53
CA PHE A 509 -22.60 14.85 -19.38
C PHE A 509 -23.20 15.77 -18.32
N ASP A 510 -23.97 15.23 -17.38
CA ASP A 510 -24.53 16.01 -16.28
C ASP A 510 -23.43 16.74 -15.47
N GLU A 511 -23.69 17.99 -15.08
CA GLU A 511 -22.77 18.79 -14.28
C GLU A 511 -22.67 18.23 -12.85
N LYS A 512 -21.82 17.22 -12.66
CA LYS A 512 -21.62 16.59 -11.36
C LYS A 512 -20.15 16.55 -10.96
N PRO A 513 -19.68 17.50 -10.15
CA PRO A 513 -18.31 17.46 -9.65
C PRO A 513 -18.07 16.28 -8.70
N GLY A 514 -16.85 15.76 -8.72
CA GLY A 514 -16.44 14.65 -7.85
C GLY A 514 -16.84 13.27 -8.35
N VAL A 515 -17.26 13.12 -9.61
CA VAL A 515 -17.43 11.82 -10.25
C VAL A 515 -16.64 11.74 -11.56
N VAL A 516 -16.42 10.52 -12.03
CA VAL A 516 -15.83 10.24 -13.34
C VAL A 516 -16.90 9.58 -14.22
N PRO A 517 -17.39 10.25 -15.27
CA PRO A 517 -18.23 9.62 -16.28
C PRO A 517 -17.50 8.45 -16.97
N ARG A 518 -18.23 7.37 -17.28
CA ARG A 518 -17.70 6.17 -17.96
C ARG A 518 -16.89 6.52 -19.21
N ALA A 519 -17.40 7.45 -20.02
CA ALA A 519 -16.80 7.85 -21.29
C ALA A 519 -15.41 8.48 -21.14
N LEU A 520 -15.06 8.98 -19.95
CA LEU A 520 -13.72 9.52 -19.67
C LEU A 520 -12.70 8.44 -19.32
N ILE A 521 -13.11 7.20 -19.05
CA ILE A 521 -12.20 6.11 -18.67
C ILE A 521 -11.46 5.60 -19.90
N LEU A 522 -10.13 5.66 -19.85
CA LEU A 522 -9.25 5.19 -20.93
C LEU A 522 -8.96 3.68 -20.80
N GLY A 523 -8.77 3.19 -19.58
CA GLY A 523 -8.48 1.77 -19.36
C GLY A 523 -7.99 1.42 -17.96
N LYS A 524 -7.53 0.17 -17.80
CA LYS A 524 -7.00 -0.36 -16.54
C LYS A 524 -5.48 -0.32 -16.54
N ALA A 525 -4.87 0.30 -15.51
CA ALA A 525 -3.45 0.12 -15.26
C ALA A 525 -3.20 -1.32 -14.80
N PHE A 526 -2.33 -2.08 -15.50
CA PHE A 526 -2.17 -3.50 -15.22
C PHE A 526 -0.75 -3.91 -14.83
N PHE A 527 0.28 -3.18 -15.28
CA PHE A 527 1.66 -3.59 -15.06
C PHE A 527 2.63 -2.39 -15.03
N VAL A 528 3.54 -2.40 -14.06
CA VAL A 528 4.71 -1.51 -14.03
C VAL A 528 5.84 -2.22 -14.78
N TYR A 529 6.08 -1.81 -16.02
CA TYR A 529 7.08 -2.46 -16.89
C TYR A 529 8.45 -1.80 -16.80
N TRP A 530 8.51 -0.52 -16.40
CA TRP A 530 9.76 0.22 -16.26
C TRP A 530 9.70 1.07 -14.99
N PRO A 531 10.05 0.48 -13.84
CA PRO A 531 9.90 1.12 -12.53
C PRO A 531 10.98 2.18 -12.31
N ALA A 532 10.53 3.41 -12.04
CA ALA A 532 11.32 4.51 -11.47
C ALA A 532 12.80 4.57 -11.90
N PRO A 533 13.09 4.71 -13.21
CA PRO A 533 14.45 4.68 -13.71
C PRO A 533 15.25 5.87 -13.20
N HIS A 534 16.53 5.60 -13.04
CA HIS A 534 17.54 6.56 -12.64
C HIS A 534 18.59 6.70 -13.76
N ARG A 535 19.34 7.80 -13.76
CA ARG A 535 20.45 7.97 -14.70
C ARG A 535 21.62 7.10 -14.25
N GLY A 536 22.06 6.19 -15.12
CA GLY A 536 23.28 5.40 -14.92
C GLY A 536 24.55 6.21 -15.19
N ALA A 537 25.71 5.56 -15.05
CA ALA A 537 27.05 6.18 -15.19
C ALA A 537 27.26 6.95 -16.51
N TRP A 538 26.58 6.55 -17.58
CA TRP A 538 26.66 7.15 -18.92
C TRP A 538 25.44 8.01 -19.28
N GLY A 539 24.60 8.37 -18.31
CA GLY A 539 23.36 9.12 -18.54
C GLY A 539 22.20 8.30 -19.12
N ILE A 540 22.44 7.02 -19.44
CA ILE A 540 21.41 6.08 -19.92
C ILE A 540 20.43 5.79 -18.77
N PRO A 541 19.11 5.88 -18.98
CA PRO A 541 18.13 5.55 -17.96
C PRO A 541 18.15 4.04 -17.70
N ILE A 542 18.43 3.63 -16.47
CA ILE A 542 18.43 2.23 -16.04
C ILE A 542 17.18 1.98 -15.19
N PRO A 543 16.29 1.05 -15.60
CA PRO A 543 15.14 0.66 -14.79
C PRO A 543 15.55 -0.23 -13.62
N ASP A 544 14.74 -0.22 -12.57
CA ASP A 544 14.90 -1.12 -11.43
C ASP A 544 14.15 -2.43 -11.68
N PHE A 545 14.67 -3.32 -12.54
CA PHE A 545 13.95 -4.51 -13.00
C PHE A 545 13.39 -5.39 -11.86
N GLY A 546 14.01 -5.38 -10.68
CA GLY A 546 13.51 -6.08 -9.48
C GLY A 546 12.19 -5.53 -8.91
N ARG A 547 11.71 -4.38 -9.40
CA ARG A 547 10.45 -3.73 -8.98
C ARG A 547 9.34 -3.78 -10.04
N MET A 548 9.57 -4.49 -11.15
CA MET A 548 8.49 -4.79 -12.11
C MET A 548 7.40 -5.60 -11.42
N ARG A 549 6.14 -5.24 -11.63
CA ARG A 549 5.03 -5.85 -10.90
C ARG A 549 3.69 -5.61 -11.56
N PHE A 550 2.76 -6.52 -11.34
CA PHE A 550 1.35 -6.30 -11.65
C PHE A 550 0.77 -5.23 -10.73
N VAL A 551 -0.15 -4.45 -11.29
CA VAL A 551 -0.93 -3.45 -10.57
C VAL A 551 -2.26 -4.10 -10.20
N PHE A 552 -2.50 -4.23 -8.89
CA PHE A 552 -3.68 -4.89 -8.33
C PHE A 552 -4.77 -3.89 -7.93
#